data_AF-A0A510VCA7-F1
#
_entry.id   AF-A0A510VCA7-F1
#
_cell.length_a   1.000
_cell.length_b   1.000
_cell.length_c   1.000
_cell.angle_alpha   90.00
_cell.angle_beta   90.00
_cell.angle_gamma   90.00
#
_symmetry.space_group_name_H-M   'P 1'
#
loop_
_entity.id
_entity.type
_entity.pdbx_description
1 polymer ?
#
loop_
_entity_poly.entity_id
_entity_poly.type
_entity_poly.pdbx_seq_one_letter_code
_entity_poly.pdbx_strand_id
1 'polypeptide(L)'
;MTSVSGLATTFNPAQSITEASVRMFALTSSPDVGTRGPRRSLLALADSLGIEVDSNAVNAVVGWQIAEVLDTEWREDRDYVQYQVTLYGMNTLLWAASANLAMLAQARTVTSNAALEQALLAMPWFMPARTKQEAVDRLCDLAGAPRYRLGRGAKEYVRTFPDVAARFAPHLLGARRTKHEWGALLADEFSVPWSPTAISTQGTVTKEGLNLILAGVERRANVSSAAWATAAHEGSALVAALARDLPTRWDGRESIDWMRENGSTKWYGSEWAGWFFEEQVRAILNERYPSPPVGGPRVKYGATTFDYASPTRVWDAKAHTAWSQSSPWDGARPTKASSPLWLNDARAMRGCIEEQGLGFLIVDGLAGLDVEGIFRQWIETYGARYGKQPSTYVASTGTSRPRKVEWTPIRLRALWIENLYELQASVLAGWLWQKPQPDWGAGEQRRARNDKYQARLGAAGPWTVASFEWGDIG
;
A
#
# COMPACT_ATOMS: atom_id res chain seq x y z
N MET A 1 26.92 -15.63 -19.43
CA MET A 1 25.74 -14.88 -19.93
C MET A 1 24.52 -15.77 -19.76
N THR A 2 23.88 -15.65 -18.61
CA THR A 2 22.59 -16.26 -18.26
C THR A 2 21.77 -15.12 -17.68
N SER A 3 20.68 -14.77 -18.35
CA SER A 3 19.85 -13.63 -18.03
C SER A 3 19.18 -13.80 -16.67
N VAL A 4 19.53 -12.96 -15.71
CA VAL A 4 18.70 -12.71 -14.52
C VAL A 4 17.59 -11.76 -14.95
N SER A 5 16.63 -12.27 -15.72
CA SER A 5 15.33 -11.65 -15.92
C SER A 5 14.42 -12.14 -14.80
N GLY A 6 14.09 -11.31 -13.80
CA GLY A 6 13.22 -11.80 -12.73
C GLY A 6 12.74 -10.83 -11.66
N LEU A 7 13.27 -9.62 -11.55
CA LEU A 7 12.68 -8.58 -10.70
C LEU A 7 12.69 -7.26 -11.47
N ALA A 8 11.75 -7.10 -12.40
CA ALA A 8 11.31 -5.75 -12.73
C ALA A 8 10.72 -5.20 -11.42
N THR A 9 11.49 -4.40 -10.71
CA THR A 9 11.07 -3.71 -9.48
C THR A 9 9.89 -2.85 -9.84
N THR A 10 8.68 -3.37 -9.61
CA THR A 10 7.45 -2.63 -9.87
C THR A 10 7.31 -1.63 -8.73
N PHE A 11 8.01 -0.50 -8.84
CA PHE A 11 7.82 0.60 -7.91
C PHE A 11 6.40 1.14 -8.08
N ASN A 12 5.67 1.18 -6.97
CA ASN A 12 4.30 1.66 -6.92
C ASN A 12 4.32 3.12 -6.43
N PRO A 13 4.23 4.14 -7.31
CA PRO A 13 4.26 5.53 -6.86
C PRO A 13 3.06 5.84 -5.97
N ALA A 14 3.29 6.64 -4.94
CA ALA A 14 2.24 7.21 -4.11
C ALA A 14 1.38 8.19 -4.93
N GLN A 15 0.09 8.24 -4.63
CA GLN A 15 -0.90 9.12 -5.28
C GLN A 15 -1.12 10.45 -4.55
N SER A 16 -0.62 10.59 -3.31
CA SER A 16 -0.66 11.82 -2.52
C SER A 16 0.57 11.99 -1.64
N ILE A 17 0.81 13.23 -1.17
CA ILE A 17 1.97 13.53 -0.31
C ILE A 17 1.84 12.77 1.01
N THR A 18 0.63 12.66 1.58
CA THR A 18 0.36 11.89 2.79
C THR A 18 0.77 10.43 2.64
N GLU A 19 0.33 9.78 1.54
CA GLU A 19 0.70 8.40 1.28
C GLU A 19 2.22 8.27 1.13
N ALA A 20 2.87 9.17 0.39
CA ALA A 20 4.31 9.14 0.21
C ALA A 20 5.05 9.29 1.55
N SER A 21 4.61 10.20 2.43
CA SER A 21 5.16 10.40 3.77
C SER A 21 4.99 9.17 4.65
N VAL A 22 3.80 8.56 4.67
CA VAL A 22 3.54 7.34 5.46
C VAL A 22 4.40 6.18 4.98
N ARG A 23 4.50 5.97 3.67
CA ARG A 23 5.37 4.94 3.08
C ARG A 23 6.84 5.22 3.38
N MET A 24 7.27 6.49 3.37
CA MET A 24 8.63 6.88 3.73
C MET A 24 8.93 6.60 5.21
N PHE A 25 7.99 6.80 6.14
CA PHE A 25 8.17 6.35 7.52
C PHE A 25 8.29 4.84 7.65
N ALA A 26 7.52 4.08 6.87
CA ALA A 26 7.64 2.63 6.84
C ALA A 26 9.03 2.14 6.35
N LEU A 27 9.78 2.97 5.62
CA LEU A 27 11.15 2.65 5.18
C LEU A 27 12.22 2.88 6.25
N THR A 28 11.93 3.64 7.30
CA THR A 28 12.97 4.25 8.14
C THR A 28 13.05 3.68 9.55
N SER A 29 12.23 2.67 9.87
CA SER A 29 12.04 2.13 11.22
C SER A 29 11.69 3.20 12.27
N SER A 30 11.35 4.43 11.84
CA SER A 30 11.12 5.57 12.71
C SER A 30 9.73 5.48 13.36
N PRO A 31 9.60 5.65 14.68
CA PRO A 31 8.33 5.50 15.39
C PRO A 31 7.36 6.67 15.20
N ASP A 32 7.76 7.73 14.49
CA ASP A 32 7.08 9.02 14.49
C ASP A 32 6.24 9.26 13.22
N VAL A 33 4.99 8.78 13.23
CA VAL A 33 4.02 8.84 12.11
C VAL A 33 3.22 10.16 12.06
N GLY A 34 3.91 11.30 12.23
CA GLY A 34 3.25 12.60 12.09
C GLY A 34 2.82 12.89 10.64
N THR A 35 1.51 13.08 10.40
CA THR A 35 0.91 13.26 9.06
C THR A 35 0.95 14.69 8.51
N ARG A 36 1.47 15.68 9.25
CA ARG A 36 1.53 17.09 8.82
C ARG A 36 2.74 17.37 7.92
N GLY A 37 2.55 17.14 6.62
CA GLY A 37 3.47 17.54 5.55
C GLY A 37 4.74 16.69 5.44
N PRO A 38 5.53 16.89 4.37
CA PRO A 38 6.62 15.97 4.01
C PRO A 38 7.85 16.07 4.92
N ARG A 39 7.97 17.13 5.74
CA ARG A 39 9.19 17.43 6.50
C ARG A 39 9.64 16.28 7.40
N ARG A 40 8.75 15.77 8.25
CA ARG A 40 9.10 14.73 9.22
C ARG A 40 9.52 13.43 8.53
N SER A 41 8.83 13.05 7.46
CA SER A 41 9.20 11.87 6.67
C SER A 41 10.55 12.04 5.99
N LEU A 42 10.87 13.24 5.48
CA LEU A 42 12.18 13.54 4.90
C LEU A 42 13.29 13.43 5.94
N LEU A 43 13.08 13.99 7.14
CA LEU A 43 14.06 13.89 8.24
C LEU A 43 14.25 12.44 8.70
N ALA A 44 13.18 11.65 8.80
CA ALA A 44 13.27 10.24 9.13
C ALA A 44 14.03 9.45 8.05
N LEU A 45 13.83 9.79 6.77
CA LEU A 45 14.58 9.17 5.67
C LEU A 45 16.06 9.54 5.73
N ALA A 46 16.37 10.81 5.92
CA ALA A 46 17.75 11.27 6.09
C ALA A 46 18.45 10.56 7.25
N ASP A 47 17.81 10.47 8.42
CA ASP A 47 18.34 9.77 9.59
C ASP A 47 18.59 8.29 9.31
N SER A 48 17.64 7.60 8.66
CA SER A 48 17.82 6.20 8.27
C SER A 48 18.99 5.97 7.32
N LEU A 49 19.29 6.95 6.47
CA LEU A 49 20.40 6.91 5.52
C LEU A 49 21.72 7.40 6.14
N GLY A 50 21.72 7.83 7.41
CA GLY A 50 22.88 8.38 8.10
C GLY A 50 23.31 9.76 7.60
N ILE A 51 22.37 10.53 7.05
CA ILE A 51 22.60 11.87 6.50
C ILE A 51 22.39 12.90 7.61
N GLU A 52 23.44 13.65 7.93
CA GLU A 52 23.33 14.80 8.83
C GLU A 52 22.69 15.97 8.08
N VAL A 53 21.44 16.28 8.42
CA VAL A 53 20.64 17.35 7.77
C VAL A 53 20.47 18.53 8.72
N ASP A 54 20.58 19.75 8.19
CA ASP A 54 20.28 20.96 8.97
C ASP A 54 18.79 21.00 9.29
N SER A 55 18.46 20.93 10.58
CA SER A 55 17.09 20.95 11.08
C SER A 55 16.34 22.26 10.79
N ASN A 56 17.03 23.32 10.34
CA ASN A 56 16.44 24.59 9.91
C ASN A 56 16.28 24.70 8.39
N ALA A 57 16.86 23.79 7.62
CA ALA A 57 16.77 23.83 6.15
C ALA A 57 15.33 23.61 5.67
N VAL A 58 14.96 24.22 4.55
CA VAL A 58 13.65 24.03 3.91
C VAL A 58 13.52 22.64 3.29
N ASN A 59 12.30 22.16 3.06
CA ASN A 59 12.05 20.80 2.58
C ASN A 59 12.75 20.49 1.24
N ALA A 60 12.83 21.47 0.34
CA ALA A 60 13.54 21.33 -0.93
C ALA A 60 15.05 21.03 -0.75
N VAL A 61 15.70 21.65 0.24
CA VAL A 61 17.12 21.43 0.54
C VAL A 61 17.34 20.06 1.16
N VAL A 62 16.52 19.68 2.15
CA VAL A 62 16.58 18.34 2.75
C VAL A 62 16.36 17.25 1.68
N GLY A 63 15.38 17.46 0.79
CA GLY A 63 15.12 16.54 -0.32
C GLY A 63 16.31 16.40 -1.28
N TRP A 64 16.98 17.51 -1.60
CA TRP A 64 18.20 17.50 -2.42
C TRP A 64 19.35 16.71 -1.77
N GLN A 65 19.60 16.91 -0.46
CA GLN A 65 20.64 16.18 0.27
C GLN A 65 20.40 14.66 0.26
N ILE A 66 19.15 14.25 0.44
CA ILE A 66 18.76 12.83 0.34
C ILE A 66 18.96 12.33 -1.09
N ALA A 67 18.54 13.10 -2.09
CA ALA A 67 18.68 12.73 -3.49
C ALA A 67 20.14 12.56 -3.91
N GLU A 68 21.04 13.41 -3.41
CA GLU A 68 22.49 13.33 -3.65
C GLU A 68 23.08 12.01 -3.11
N VAL A 69 22.73 11.64 -1.87
CA VAL A 69 23.21 10.39 -1.26
C VAL A 69 22.64 9.15 -1.95
N LEU A 70 21.41 9.23 -2.47
CA LEU A 70 20.75 8.16 -3.22
C LEU A 70 21.10 8.16 -4.72
N ASP A 71 21.99 9.04 -5.18
CA ASP A 71 22.39 9.20 -6.59
C ASP A 71 21.20 9.32 -7.55
N THR A 72 20.23 10.19 -7.20
CA THR A 72 19.03 10.43 -8.02
C THR A 72 18.92 11.90 -8.43
N GLU A 73 18.41 12.12 -9.65
CA GLU A 73 18.20 13.46 -10.20
C GLU A 73 17.15 14.24 -9.38
N TRP A 74 17.46 15.48 -9.01
CA TRP A 74 16.58 16.38 -8.27
C TRP A 74 16.43 17.72 -8.99
N ARG A 75 15.22 18.07 -9.43
CA ARG A 75 14.95 19.23 -10.30
C ARG A 75 13.92 20.19 -9.73
N GLU A 76 14.24 21.49 -9.81
CA GLU A 76 13.26 22.56 -9.65
C GLU A 76 12.16 22.43 -10.72
N ASP A 77 10.94 22.86 -10.39
CA ASP A 77 9.73 22.77 -11.22
C ASP A 77 9.17 21.35 -11.44
N ARG A 78 9.87 20.32 -10.95
CA ARG A 78 9.43 18.92 -11.00
C ARG A 78 9.37 18.32 -9.61
N ASP A 79 10.52 18.17 -8.95
CA ASP A 79 10.65 17.51 -7.66
C ASP A 79 10.33 18.46 -6.49
N TYR A 80 10.60 19.75 -6.68
CA TYR A 80 10.25 20.80 -5.74
C TYR A 80 9.85 22.08 -6.47
N VAL A 81 9.11 22.94 -5.79
CA VAL A 81 8.80 24.30 -6.23
C VAL A 81 9.11 25.23 -5.07
N GLN A 82 10.03 26.17 -5.27
CA GLN A 82 10.56 27.04 -4.21
C GLN A 82 11.06 26.22 -3.01
N TYR A 83 10.37 26.31 -1.87
CA TYR A 83 10.77 25.67 -0.61
C TYR A 83 10.05 24.33 -0.36
N GLN A 84 9.11 23.94 -1.22
CA GLN A 84 8.22 22.80 -1.01
C GLN A 84 8.52 21.65 -1.97
N VAL A 85 8.55 20.43 -1.43
CA VAL A 85 8.69 19.20 -2.21
C VAL A 85 7.33 18.83 -2.80
N THR A 86 7.30 18.48 -4.08
CA THR A 86 6.08 18.04 -4.77
C THR A 86 5.81 16.57 -4.50
N LEU A 87 4.61 16.07 -4.85
CA LEU A 87 4.36 14.63 -4.87
C LEU A 87 5.33 13.87 -5.79
N TYR A 88 5.73 14.49 -6.91
CA TYR A 88 6.71 13.88 -7.80
C TYR A 88 8.05 13.74 -7.09
N GLY A 89 8.55 14.79 -6.41
CA GLY A 89 9.79 14.72 -5.64
C GLY A 89 9.72 13.71 -4.49
N MET A 90 8.60 13.64 -3.78
CA MET A 90 8.37 12.59 -2.78
C MET A 90 8.49 11.18 -3.38
N ASN A 91 7.91 10.97 -4.57
CA ASN A 91 8.01 9.69 -5.28
C ASN A 91 9.42 9.43 -5.84
N THR A 92 10.16 10.45 -6.27
CA THR A 92 11.57 10.33 -6.67
C THR A 92 12.41 9.80 -5.51
N LEU A 93 12.27 10.39 -4.32
CA LEU A 93 12.99 9.93 -3.12
C LEU A 93 12.53 8.55 -2.67
N LEU A 94 11.21 8.28 -2.69
CA LEU A 94 10.68 6.97 -2.33
C LEU A 94 11.19 5.88 -3.29
N TRP A 95 11.24 6.15 -4.59
CA TRP A 95 11.79 5.24 -5.59
C TRP A 95 13.28 5.01 -5.36
N ALA A 96 14.07 6.06 -5.17
CA ALA A 96 15.51 5.96 -4.97
C ALA A 96 15.84 5.23 -3.66
N ALA A 97 15.11 5.50 -2.58
CA ALA A 97 15.25 4.79 -1.31
C ALA A 97 14.88 3.30 -1.48
N SER A 98 13.80 3.00 -2.21
CA SER A 98 13.40 1.64 -2.54
C SER A 98 14.48 0.92 -3.37
N ALA A 99 15.07 1.58 -4.36
CA ALA A 99 16.16 1.03 -5.16
C ALA A 99 17.40 0.74 -4.30
N ASN A 100 17.76 1.64 -3.38
CA ASN A 100 18.85 1.42 -2.43
C ASN A 100 18.58 0.21 -1.51
N LEU A 101 17.35 0.08 -0.99
CA LEU A 101 16.95 -1.09 -0.21
C LEU A 101 17.04 -2.41 -1.00
N ALA A 102 16.59 -2.39 -2.25
CA ALA A 102 16.69 -3.56 -3.15
C ALA A 102 18.16 -3.95 -3.39
N MET A 103 19.05 -2.96 -3.57
CA MET A 103 20.48 -3.18 -3.71
C MET A 103 21.08 -3.78 -2.44
N LEU A 104 20.75 -3.25 -1.26
CA LEU A 104 21.22 -3.79 0.03
C LEU A 104 20.76 -5.24 0.25
N ALA A 105 19.54 -5.58 -0.13
CA ALA A 105 19.01 -6.94 -0.02
C ALA A 105 19.68 -7.94 -0.97
N GLN A 106 20.28 -7.46 -2.07
CA GLN A 106 21.05 -8.27 -3.02
C GLN A 106 22.56 -8.24 -2.73
N ALA A 107 23.03 -7.34 -1.87
CA ALA A 107 24.43 -7.27 -1.50
C ALA A 107 24.85 -8.56 -0.80
N ARG A 108 26.04 -9.07 -1.11
CA ARG A 108 26.63 -10.19 -0.37
C ARG A 108 26.97 -9.81 1.07
N THR A 109 27.40 -8.57 1.26
CA THR A 109 27.87 -8.07 2.55
C THR A 109 27.33 -6.68 2.83
N VAL A 110 26.97 -6.42 4.09
CA VAL A 110 26.64 -5.08 4.59
C VAL A 110 27.46 -4.74 5.84
N THR A 111 27.69 -3.46 6.10
CA THR A 111 28.71 -3.00 7.06
C THR A 111 28.16 -2.60 8.43
N SER A 112 26.85 -2.52 8.61
CA SER A 112 26.22 -2.07 9.85
C SER A 112 24.93 -2.81 10.18
N ASN A 113 24.51 -2.78 11.45
CA ASN A 113 23.20 -3.31 11.86
C ASN A 113 22.03 -2.56 11.21
N ALA A 114 22.14 -1.24 11.03
CA ALA A 114 21.12 -0.46 10.35
C ALA A 114 20.91 -0.96 8.90
N ALA A 115 21.99 -1.30 8.20
CA ALA A 115 21.91 -1.89 6.86
C ALA A 115 21.30 -3.30 6.86
N LEU A 116 21.49 -4.10 7.93
CA LEU A 116 20.81 -5.39 8.08
C LEU A 116 19.29 -5.21 8.26
N GLU A 117 18.87 -4.25 9.09
CA GLU A 117 17.46 -3.94 9.30
C GLU A 117 16.80 -3.42 8.02
N GLN A 118 17.48 -2.54 7.29
CA GLN A 118 17.06 -2.07 5.96
C GLN A 118 16.93 -3.21 4.95
N ALA A 119 17.88 -4.14 4.91
CA ALA A 119 17.79 -5.30 4.03
C ALA A 119 16.57 -6.17 4.35
N LEU A 120 16.17 -6.29 5.62
CA LEU A 120 14.95 -7.01 6.01
C LEU A 120 13.67 -6.28 5.55
N LEU A 121 13.64 -4.94 5.57
CA LEU A 121 12.50 -4.15 5.06
C LEU A 121 12.28 -4.35 3.55
N ALA A 122 13.33 -4.68 2.80
CA ALA A 122 13.25 -4.99 1.38
C ALA A 122 12.68 -6.40 1.08
N MET A 123 12.33 -7.18 2.10
CA MET A 123 11.81 -8.54 2.00
C MET A 123 10.34 -8.57 2.44
N PRO A 124 9.39 -8.06 1.63
CA PRO A 124 8.00 -7.88 2.05
C PRO A 124 7.28 -9.19 2.41
N TRP A 125 7.78 -10.33 1.92
CA TRP A 125 7.23 -11.65 2.27
C TRP A 125 7.62 -12.11 3.69
N PHE A 126 8.56 -11.45 4.35
CA PHE A 126 9.17 -11.87 5.61
C PHE A 126 8.71 -11.00 6.78
N MET A 127 8.20 -11.64 7.83
CA MET A 127 7.95 -11.00 9.13
C MET A 127 9.12 -11.32 10.07
N PRO A 128 9.93 -10.32 10.49
CA PRO A 128 11.02 -10.53 11.43
C PRO A 128 10.57 -11.18 12.73
N ALA A 129 11.32 -12.17 13.20
CA ALA A 129 11.07 -12.77 14.50
C ALA A 129 11.31 -11.74 15.61
N ARG A 130 10.42 -11.71 16.61
CA ARG A 130 10.48 -10.73 17.70
C ARG A 130 11.59 -11.02 18.69
N THR A 131 11.95 -12.29 18.82
CA THR A 131 13.01 -12.76 19.73
C THR A 131 13.95 -13.72 19.01
N LYS A 132 15.18 -13.87 19.52
CA LYS A 132 16.11 -14.90 19.04
C LYS A 132 15.52 -16.31 19.11
N GLN A 133 14.75 -16.60 20.16
CA GLN A 133 14.13 -17.93 20.32
C GLN A 133 13.09 -18.18 19.24
N GLU A 134 12.27 -17.18 18.93
CA GLU A 134 11.29 -17.26 17.84
C GLU A 134 11.97 -17.51 16.48
N ALA A 135 13.11 -16.83 16.22
CA ALA A 135 13.87 -17.05 14.99
C ALA A 135 14.39 -18.50 14.89
N VAL A 136 14.95 -19.03 15.99
CA VAL A 136 15.45 -20.41 16.05
C VAL A 136 14.30 -21.42 15.90
N ASP A 137 13.17 -21.21 16.57
CA ASP A 137 12.01 -22.09 16.48
C ASP A 137 11.49 -22.18 15.04
N ARG A 138 11.39 -21.03 14.35
CA ARG A 138 10.96 -20.97 12.93
C ARG A 138 11.96 -21.65 11.99
N LEU A 139 13.26 -21.47 12.20
CA LEU A 139 14.30 -22.18 11.45
C LEU A 139 14.20 -23.70 11.64
N CYS A 140 14.01 -24.15 12.89
CA CYS A 140 13.82 -25.58 13.21
C CYS A 140 12.57 -26.15 12.55
N ASP A 141 11.44 -25.42 12.61
CA ASP A 141 10.18 -25.83 11.99
C ASP A 141 10.36 -25.99 10.46
N LEU A 142 10.99 -25.02 9.79
CA LEU A 142 11.28 -25.08 8.36
C LEU A 142 12.22 -26.23 8.02
N ALA A 143 13.24 -26.49 8.86
CA ALA A 143 14.16 -27.60 8.71
C ALA A 143 13.52 -28.97 8.97
N GLY A 144 12.38 -29.04 9.67
CA GLY A 144 11.81 -30.29 10.18
C GLY A 144 12.63 -30.89 11.34
N ALA A 145 13.29 -30.04 12.11
CA ALA A 145 14.16 -30.39 13.23
C ALA A 145 13.48 -30.13 14.58
N PRO A 146 13.90 -30.79 15.68
CA PRO A 146 13.38 -30.48 17.01
C PRO A 146 13.71 -29.03 17.40
N ARG A 147 12.75 -28.34 18.02
CA ARG A 147 12.95 -26.97 18.51
C ARG A 147 13.96 -26.96 19.66
N TYR A 148 15.03 -26.21 19.48
CA TYR A 148 16.08 -26.07 20.50
C TYR A 148 15.81 -24.84 21.39
N ARG A 149 15.88 -25.02 22.71
CA ARG A 149 15.90 -23.88 23.65
C ARG A 149 17.25 -23.17 23.59
N LEU A 150 17.27 -21.84 23.62
CA LEU A 150 18.53 -21.09 23.69
C LEU A 150 19.32 -21.48 24.96
N GLY A 151 20.63 -21.63 24.82
CA GLY A 151 21.55 -21.88 25.92
C GLY A 151 21.89 -20.62 26.74
N ARG A 152 22.73 -20.77 27.77
CA ARG A 152 23.16 -19.69 28.67
C ARG A 152 23.69 -18.48 27.89
N GLY A 153 23.10 -17.31 28.13
CA GLY A 153 23.41 -16.06 27.40
C GLY A 153 22.65 -15.90 26.08
N ALA A 154 21.47 -16.53 25.95
CA ALA A 154 20.62 -16.51 24.76
C ALA A 154 21.33 -17.02 23.49
N LYS A 155 22.20 -18.03 23.66
CA LYS A 155 23.01 -18.60 22.58
C LYS A 155 22.23 -19.68 21.85
N GLU A 156 22.12 -19.56 20.53
CA GLU A 156 21.57 -20.59 19.66
C GLU A 156 22.39 -21.88 19.74
N TYR A 157 21.72 -23.04 19.62
CA TYR A 157 22.43 -24.31 19.52
C TYR A 157 23.13 -24.38 18.16
N VAL A 158 24.41 -24.77 18.15
CA VAL A 158 25.20 -24.87 16.90
C VAL A 158 24.50 -25.79 15.88
N ARG A 159 23.72 -26.78 16.33
CA ARG A 159 22.95 -27.70 15.49
C ARG A 159 21.87 -27.05 14.64
N THR A 160 21.35 -25.88 15.00
CA THR A 160 20.31 -25.19 14.21
C THR A 160 20.76 -24.98 12.75
N PHE A 161 22.01 -24.58 12.52
CA PHE A 161 22.49 -24.31 11.15
C PHE A 161 22.75 -25.57 10.32
N PRO A 162 23.43 -26.63 10.82
CA PRO A 162 23.50 -27.92 10.14
C PRO A 162 22.13 -28.52 9.82
N ASP A 163 21.13 -28.39 10.69
CA ASP A 163 19.78 -28.94 10.42
C ASP A 163 19.09 -28.20 9.26
N VAL A 164 19.20 -26.86 9.22
CA VAL A 164 18.74 -26.04 8.08
C VAL A 164 19.50 -26.42 6.80
N ALA A 165 20.83 -26.53 6.88
CA ALA A 165 21.67 -26.93 5.75
C ALA A 165 21.29 -28.33 5.24
N ALA A 166 21.04 -29.30 6.13
CA ALA A 166 20.67 -30.65 5.75
C ALA A 166 19.42 -30.71 4.86
N ARG A 167 18.45 -29.83 5.11
CA ARG A 167 17.22 -29.77 4.31
C ARG A 167 17.37 -28.95 3.03
N PHE A 168 17.98 -27.76 3.12
CA PHE A 168 17.91 -26.77 2.03
C PHE A 168 19.22 -26.60 1.25
N ALA A 169 20.35 -27.02 1.81
CA ALA A 169 21.69 -26.85 1.26
C ALA A 169 22.65 -27.99 1.68
N PRO A 170 22.33 -29.25 1.38
CA PRO A 170 23.04 -30.41 1.94
C PRO A 170 24.52 -30.46 1.55
N HIS A 171 24.90 -29.82 0.43
CA HIS A 171 26.29 -29.73 -0.02
C HIS A 171 27.19 -28.89 0.91
N LEU A 172 26.61 -28.08 1.79
CA LEU A 172 27.35 -27.35 2.83
C LEU A 172 27.73 -28.24 4.01
N LEU A 173 27.15 -29.44 4.16
CA LEU A 173 27.51 -30.37 5.23
C LEU A 173 28.94 -30.89 5.05
N GLY A 174 29.68 -31.05 6.16
CA GLY A 174 31.07 -31.53 6.11
C GLY A 174 31.89 -31.04 7.29
N ALA A 175 32.92 -30.23 7.01
CA ALA A 175 33.90 -29.76 7.98
C ALA A 175 33.26 -29.10 9.22
N ARG A 176 33.95 -29.19 10.37
CA ARG A 176 33.55 -28.51 11.60
C ARG A 176 33.69 -27.00 11.40
N ARG A 177 32.58 -26.29 11.55
CA ARG A 177 32.50 -24.83 11.36
C ARG A 177 32.06 -24.14 12.64
N THR A 178 32.54 -22.93 12.81
CA THR A 178 32.07 -21.96 13.79
C THR A 178 30.69 -21.45 13.41
N LYS A 179 30.00 -20.80 14.36
CA LYS A 179 28.70 -20.18 14.11
C LYS A 179 28.77 -19.04 13.10
N HIS A 180 29.88 -18.29 13.10
CA HIS A 180 30.11 -17.22 12.15
C HIS A 180 30.22 -17.77 10.72
N GLU A 181 31.03 -18.82 10.52
CA GLU A 181 31.18 -19.48 9.22
C GLU A 181 29.85 -20.09 8.75
N TRP A 182 29.09 -20.71 9.65
CA TRP A 182 27.75 -21.21 9.31
C TRP A 182 26.82 -20.08 8.86
N GLY A 183 26.76 -18.98 9.61
CA GLY A 183 25.92 -17.84 9.27
C GLY A 183 26.26 -17.24 7.91
N ALA A 184 27.56 -17.00 7.66
CA ALA A 184 28.03 -16.47 6.38
C ALA A 184 27.74 -17.40 5.19
N LEU A 185 27.97 -18.70 5.35
CA LEU A 185 27.72 -19.68 4.28
C LEU A 185 26.23 -19.82 3.96
N LEU A 186 25.38 -19.90 4.98
CA LEU A 186 23.94 -19.96 4.76
C LEU A 186 23.40 -18.65 4.16
N ALA A 187 23.96 -17.51 4.56
CA ALA A 187 23.59 -16.22 3.97
C ALA A 187 23.94 -16.17 2.47
N ASP A 188 25.14 -16.60 2.08
CA ASP A 188 25.55 -16.68 0.67
C ASP A 188 24.67 -17.67 -0.11
N GLU A 189 24.46 -18.87 0.43
CA GLU A 189 23.61 -19.91 -0.17
C GLU A 189 22.18 -19.45 -0.40
N PHE A 190 21.58 -18.76 0.59
CA PHE A 190 20.22 -18.26 0.47
C PHE A 190 20.13 -16.88 -0.15
N SER A 191 21.23 -16.33 -0.67
CA SER A 191 21.30 -15.02 -1.33
C SER A 191 20.71 -13.90 -0.48
N VAL A 192 21.13 -13.81 0.78
CA VAL A 192 20.80 -12.73 1.72
C VAL A 192 22.10 -12.08 2.22
N PRO A 193 22.09 -10.78 2.55
CA PRO A 193 23.29 -10.10 3.01
C PRO A 193 23.78 -10.65 4.35
N TRP A 194 25.09 -10.62 4.55
CA TRP A 194 25.72 -10.91 5.83
C TRP A 194 26.56 -9.74 6.33
N SER A 195 26.70 -9.60 7.64
CA SER A 195 27.59 -8.59 8.23
C SER A 195 28.43 -9.18 9.35
N PRO A 196 29.67 -8.69 9.56
CA PRO A 196 30.40 -8.96 10.79
C PRO A 196 29.61 -8.60 12.07
N THR A 197 28.74 -7.58 12.01
CA THR A 197 27.90 -7.17 13.15
C THR A 197 26.73 -8.12 13.43
N ALA A 198 26.45 -9.06 12.51
CA ALA A 198 25.50 -10.15 12.72
C ALA A 198 25.99 -11.17 13.77
N ILE A 199 27.22 -11.01 14.27
CA ILE A 199 27.77 -11.78 15.39
C ILE A 199 28.01 -10.87 16.60
N SER A 200 27.50 -11.29 17.75
CA SER A 200 27.79 -10.66 19.04
C SER A 200 29.28 -10.82 19.41
N THR A 201 29.81 -9.94 20.26
CA THR A 201 31.15 -10.07 20.87
C THR A 201 31.44 -11.43 21.52
N GLN A 202 30.40 -12.16 21.96
CA GLN A 202 30.51 -13.49 22.57
C GLN A 202 30.41 -14.67 21.57
N GLY A 203 30.49 -14.41 20.26
CA GLY A 203 30.50 -15.42 19.20
C GLY A 203 29.14 -16.07 18.87
N THR A 204 28.04 -15.36 19.12
CA THR A 204 26.66 -15.82 18.86
C THR A 204 26.03 -15.02 17.74
N VAL A 205 25.16 -15.63 16.96
CA VAL A 205 24.44 -14.89 15.92
C VAL A 205 23.42 -13.94 16.56
N THR A 206 23.37 -12.69 16.13
CA THR A 206 22.40 -11.69 16.59
C THR A 206 20.98 -12.04 16.10
N LYS A 207 19.96 -11.36 16.64
CA LYS A 207 18.57 -11.59 16.19
C LYS A 207 18.43 -11.19 14.72
N GLU A 208 19.05 -10.07 14.34
CA GLU A 208 19.07 -9.51 13.00
C GLU A 208 19.77 -10.48 12.02
N GLY A 209 20.92 -11.05 12.42
CA GLY A 209 21.59 -12.09 11.64
C GLY A 209 20.75 -13.36 11.46
N LEU A 210 20.07 -13.81 12.51
CA LEU A 210 19.14 -14.95 12.42
C LEU A 210 17.94 -14.65 11.52
N ASN A 211 17.39 -13.44 11.59
CA ASN A 211 16.27 -13.01 10.77
C ASN A 211 16.63 -12.97 9.28
N LEU A 212 17.85 -12.58 8.91
CA LEU A 212 18.28 -12.62 7.51
C LEU A 212 18.38 -14.05 6.97
N ILE A 213 19.02 -14.95 7.72
CA ILE A 213 19.08 -16.37 7.35
C ILE A 213 17.66 -16.92 7.23
N LEU A 214 16.80 -16.64 8.22
CA LEU A 214 15.41 -17.09 8.22
C LEU A 214 14.63 -16.56 7.01
N ALA A 215 14.79 -15.29 6.64
CA ALA A 215 14.14 -14.71 5.46
C ALA A 215 14.58 -15.41 4.16
N GLY A 216 15.88 -15.74 4.06
CA GLY A 216 16.43 -16.54 2.97
C GLY A 216 15.88 -17.96 2.92
N VAL A 217 15.78 -18.64 4.07
CA VAL A 217 15.21 -19.99 4.19
C VAL A 217 13.71 -20.00 3.86
N GLU A 218 12.94 -19.01 4.33
CA GLU A 218 11.52 -18.89 4.00
C GLU A 218 11.30 -18.70 2.50
N ARG A 219 12.08 -17.81 1.88
CA ARG A 219 12.06 -17.65 0.41
C ARG A 219 12.38 -18.97 -0.30
N ARG A 220 13.41 -19.69 0.16
CA ARG A 220 13.80 -21.01 -0.40
C ARG A 220 12.70 -22.06 -0.22
N ALA A 221 11.95 -21.99 0.87
CA ALA A 221 10.83 -22.88 1.18
C ALA A 221 9.50 -22.46 0.54
N ASN A 222 9.47 -21.34 -0.20
CA ASN A 222 8.24 -20.72 -0.73
C ASN A 222 7.20 -20.42 0.36
N VAL A 223 7.67 -19.95 1.52
CA VAL A 223 6.86 -19.51 2.66
C VAL A 223 6.94 -18.00 2.75
N SER A 224 5.80 -17.34 2.95
CA SER A 224 5.75 -15.92 3.30
C SER A 224 5.20 -15.79 4.71
N SER A 225 6.07 -15.52 5.68
CA SER A 225 5.62 -15.29 7.07
C SER A 225 4.88 -13.96 7.25
N ALA A 226 5.13 -12.96 6.40
CA ALA A 226 4.36 -11.72 6.40
C ALA A 226 2.97 -11.87 5.75
N ALA A 227 2.70 -12.99 5.08
CA ALA A 227 1.42 -13.22 4.43
C ALA A 227 0.30 -13.45 5.44
N TRP A 228 -0.84 -12.79 5.23
CA TRP A 228 -2.09 -13.31 5.78
C TRP A 228 -2.43 -14.63 5.09
N ALA A 229 -2.72 -15.63 5.92
CA ALA A 229 -3.04 -16.99 5.46
C ALA A 229 -4.16 -17.03 4.42
N THR A 230 -5.15 -16.13 4.51
CA THR A 230 -6.29 -16.06 3.59
C THR A 230 -6.70 -14.61 3.32
N ALA A 231 -7.40 -14.38 2.20
CA ALA A 231 -8.00 -13.08 1.90
C ALA A 231 -9.02 -12.63 2.96
N ALA A 232 -9.63 -13.57 3.69
CA ALA A 232 -10.57 -13.26 4.76
C ALA A 232 -9.89 -12.72 6.03
N HIS A 233 -8.74 -13.29 6.42
CA HIS A 233 -7.95 -12.73 7.52
C HIS A 233 -7.42 -11.35 7.19
N GLU A 234 -6.93 -11.17 5.96
CA GLU A 234 -6.47 -9.87 5.47
C GLU A 234 -7.61 -8.86 5.43
N GLY A 235 -8.70 -9.19 4.74
CA GLY A 235 -9.87 -8.32 4.62
C GLY A 235 -10.44 -7.91 5.97
N SER A 236 -10.46 -8.81 6.95
CA SER A 236 -10.88 -8.50 8.33
C SER A 236 -9.97 -7.48 9.00
N ALA A 237 -8.66 -7.61 8.83
CA ALA A 237 -7.68 -6.66 9.38
C ALA A 237 -7.80 -5.27 8.73
N LEU A 238 -7.96 -5.22 7.41
CA LEU A 238 -8.14 -3.97 6.67
C LEU A 238 -9.46 -3.27 7.04
N VAL A 239 -10.56 -4.02 7.07
CA VAL A 239 -11.87 -3.50 7.49
C VAL A 239 -11.83 -2.99 8.92
N ALA A 240 -11.20 -3.71 9.85
CA ALA A 240 -11.09 -3.26 11.24
C ALA A 240 -10.25 -1.98 11.39
N ALA A 241 -9.16 -1.82 10.61
CA ALA A 241 -8.37 -0.60 10.61
C ALA A 241 -9.19 0.60 10.11
N LEU A 242 -9.83 0.44 8.96
CA LEU A 242 -10.67 1.48 8.36
C LEU A 242 -11.88 1.82 9.22
N ALA A 243 -12.55 0.82 9.81
CA ALA A 243 -13.70 1.01 10.68
C ALA A 243 -13.38 1.91 11.89
N ARG A 244 -12.17 1.75 12.43
CA ARG A 244 -11.69 2.49 13.59
C ARG A 244 -11.29 3.93 13.24
N ASP A 245 -10.63 4.13 12.11
CA ASP A 245 -9.90 5.38 11.83
C ASP A 245 -10.60 6.27 10.78
N LEU A 246 -11.58 5.76 10.02
CA LEU A 246 -12.39 6.59 9.11
C LEU A 246 -13.30 7.54 9.89
N PRO A 247 -13.45 8.81 9.43
CA PRO A 247 -14.42 9.71 10.05
C PRO A 247 -15.85 9.18 9.82
N THR A 248 -16.69 9.28 10.84
CA THR A 248 -18.10 8.82 10.80
C THR A 248 -19.02 9.78 10.05
N ARG A 249 -18.56 11.00 9.73
CA ARG A 249 -19.22 11.95 8.83
C ARG A 249 -18.15 12.68 8.02
N TRP A 250 -18.36 12.81 6.71
CA TRP A 250 -17.47 13.52 5.80
C TRP A 250 -18.15 14.81 5.35
N ASP A 251 -17.63 15.95 5.79
CA ASP A 251 -18.04 17.24 5.26
C ASP A 251 -17.34 17.48 3.92
N GLY A 252 -18.11 17.85 2.89
CA GLY A 252 -17.58 18.00 1.54
C GLY A 252 -16.54 19.12 1.43
N ARG A 253 -16.68 20.22 2.18
CA ARG A 253 -15.71 21.33 2.13
C ARG A 253 -14.41 20.92 2.81
N GLU A 254 -14.52 20.38 4.03
CA GLU A 254 -13.36 19.93 4.80
C GLU A 254 -12.62 18.79 4.08
N SER A 255 -13.34 17.84 3.48
CA SER A 255 -12.74 16.74 2.72
C SER A 255 -11.98 17.22 1.48
N ILE A 256 -12.54 18.21 0.77
CA ILE A 256 -11.91 18.81 -0.40
C ILE A 256 -10.68 19.62 0.01
N ASP A 257 -10.78 20.40 1.08
CA ASP A 257 -9.65 21.16 1.63
C ASP A 257 -8.53 20.23 2.06
N TRP A 258 -8.85 19.17 2.80
CA TRP A 258 -7.91 18.14 3.21
C TRP A 258 -7.23 17.48 2.01
N MET A 259 -7.98 17.07 0.98
CA MET A 259 -7.40 16.46 -0.22
C MET A 259 -6.46 17.43 -0.96
N ARG A 260 -6.83 18.72 -1.07
CA ARG A 260 -6.01 19.75 -1.69
C ARG A 260 -4.71 19.96 -0.91
N GLU A 261 -4.80 20.11 0.41
CA GLU A 261 -3.65 20.33 1.29
C GLU A 261 -2.69 19.15 1.30
N ASN A 262 -3.20 17.94 1.10
CA ASN A 262 -2.41 16.72 0.95
C ASN A 262 -1.94 16.45 -0.49
N GLY A 263 -2.16 17.39 -1.41
CA GLY A 263 -1.62 17.35 -2.78
C GLY A 263 -2.35 16.37 -3.71
N SER A 264 -3.54 15.88 -3.36
CA SER A 264 -4.31 15.00 -4.23
C SER A 264 -4.71 15.74 -5.51
N THR A 265 -4.43 15.19 -6.69
CA THR A 265 -4.84 15.82 -7.96
C THR A 265 -6.35 15.78 -8.21
N LYS A 266 -7.06 14.93 -7.45
CA LYS A 266 -8.49 14.65 -7.56
C LYS A 266 -9.34 15.49 -6.62
N TRP A 267 -8.78 16.45 -5.86
CA TRP A 267 -9.57 17.24 -4.90
C TRP A 267 -10.75 18.02 -5.53
N TYR A 268 -10.64 18.39 -6.81
CA TYR A 268 -11.65 19.17 -7.54
C TYR A 268 -12.56 18.26 -8.37
N GLY A 269 -13.82 18.12 -7.94
CA GLY A 269 -14.88 17.48 -8.73
C GLY A 269 -16.01 16.88 -7.90
N SER A 270 -16.98 16.29 -8.58
CA SER A 270 -18.24 15.84 -7.95
C SER A 270 -18.20 14.46 -7.31
N GLU A 271 -17.12 13.71 -7.55
CA GLU A 271 -16.90 12.38 -6.97
C GLU A 271 -16.01 12.48 -5.71
N TRP A 272 -15.96 13.65 -5.07
CA TRP A 272 -15.08 13.92 -3.93
C TRP A 272 -15.17 12.86 -2.82
N ALA A 273 -16.35 12.31 -2.53
CA ALA A 273 -16.48 11.28 -1.49
C ALA A 273 -15.75 9.97 -1.88
N GLY A 274 -15.74 9.62 -3.18
CA GLY A 274 -14.98 8.48 -3.68
C GLY A 274 -13.48 8.73 -3.57
N TRP A 275 -13.01 9.88 -4.03
CA TRP A 275 -11.59 10.22 -3.98
C TRP A 275 -11.08 10.40 -2.55
N PHE A 276 -11.87 11.04 -1.69
CA PHE A 276 -11.55 11.17 -0.27
C PHE A 276 -11.39 9.79 0.37
N PHE A 277 -12.31 8.86 0.09
CA PHE A 277 -12.18 7.48 0.58
C PHE A 277 -10.91 6.79 0.07
N GLU A 278 -10.59 6.91 -1.22
CA GLU A 278 -9.34 6.36 -1.79
C GLU A 278 -8.10 6.91 -1.03
N GLU A 279 -8.05 8.22 -0.76
CA GLU A 279 -6.94 8.82 0.00
C GLU A 279 -6.91 8.37 1.46
N GLN A 280 -8.06 8.26 2.12
CA GLN A 280 -8.13 7.76 3.50
C GLN A 280 -7.69 6.30 3.59
N VAL A 281 -8.10 5.45 2.63
CA VAL A 281 -7.64 4.06 2.54
C VAL A 281 -6.12 4.00 2.42
N ARG A 282 -5.53 4.80 1.52
CA ARG A 282 -4.07 4.89 1.39
C ARG A 282 -3.41 5.35 2.68
N ALA A 283 -3.91 6.41 3.32
CA ALA A 283 -3.31 6.95 4.54
C ALA A 283 -3.37 5.94 5.70
N ILE A 284 -4.58 5.48 6.04
CA ILE A 284 -4.84 4.60 7.20
C ILE A 284 -4.16 3.24 7.01
N LEU A 285 -4.30 2.62 5.83
CA LEU A 285 -3.75 1.28 5.63
C LEU A 285 -2.24 1.30 5.51
N ASN A 286 -1.62 2.28 4.83
CA ASN A 286 -0.16 2.32 4.78
C ASN A 286 0.47 2.66 6.14
N GLU A 287 -0.25 3.30 7.05
CA GLU A 287 0.25 3.56 8.40
C GLU A 287 0.36 2.26 9.20
N ARG A 288 -0.64 1.38 9.07
CA ARG A 288 -0.73 0.15 9.86
C ARG A 288 -0.12 -1.07 9.18
N TYR A 289 -0.26 -1.11 7.86
CA TYR A 289 0.12 -2.21 6.97
C TYR A 289 0.77 -1.60 5.71
N PRO A 290 2.02 -1.11 5.80
CA PRO A 290 2.65 -0.40 4.70
C PRO A 290 2.66 -1.20 3.40
N SER A 291 2.34 -0.54 2.29
CA SER A 291 2.57 -1.09 0.96
C SER A 291 4.07 -1.34 0.80
N PRO A 292 4.46 -2.54 0.31
CA PRO A 292 5.85 -2.82 0.04
C PRO A 292 6.50 -1.76 -0.85
N PRO A 293 7.67 -1.23 -0.46
CA PRO A 293 8.43 -0.29 -1.28
C PRO A 293 9.07 -0.98 -2.49
N VAL A 294 9.45 -2.25 -2.29
CA VAL A 294 10.11 -3.13 -3.24
C VAL A 294 9.46 -4.49 -3.13
N GLY A 295 9.22 -5.13 -4.27
CA GLY A 295 8.50 -6.40 -4.32
C GLY A 295 7.03 -6.23 -3.95
N GLY A 296 6.33 -7.35 -3.82
CA GLY A 296 4.89 -7.35 -3.58
C GLY A 296 4.04 -7.31 -4.86
N PRO A 297 2.70 -7.28 -4.72
CA PRO A 297 1.78 -7.40 -5.84
C PRO A 297 1.85 -6.22 -6.80
N ARG A 298 1.62 -6.49 -8.09
CA ARG A 298 1.56 -5.46 -9.12
C ARG A 298 0.26 -4.67 -9.01
N VAL A 299 0.31 -3.36 -8.83
CA VAL A 299 -0.93 -2.55 -8.69
C VAL A 299 -1.40 -1.87 -9.97
N LYS A 300 -0.58 -1.88 -11.04
CA LYS A 300 -0.85 -1.13 -12.26
C LYS A 300 -0.99 -2.03 -13.49
N TYR A 301 -2.15 -1.93 -14.13
CA TYR A 301 -2.48 -2.65 -15.36
C TYR A 301 -3.00 -1.65 -16.40
N GLY A 302 -2.17 -1.36 -17.42
CA GLY A 302 -2.44 -0.29 -18.37
C GLY A 302 -2.52 1.08 -17.68
N ALA A 303 -3.64 1.77 -17.88
CA ALA A 303 -3.90 3.08 -17.27
C ALA A 303 -4.54 3.00 -15.87
N THR A 304 -4.93 1.81 -15.42
CA THR A 304 -5.55 1.61 -14.11
C THR A 304 -4.50 1.29 -13.07
N THR A 305 -4.52 2.04 -11.97
CA THR A 305 -3.75 1.79 -10.75
C THR A 305 -4.75 1.51 -9.64
N PHE A 306 -4.64 0.36 -8.99
CA PHE A 306 -5.44 0.02 -7.82
C PHE A 306 -4.92 0.75 -6.57
N ASP A 307 -5.80 1.03 -5.62
CA ASP A 307 -5.55 2.02 -4.58
C ASP A 307 -4.55 1.61 -3.50
N TYR A 308 -4.48 0.31 -3.16
CA TYR A 308 -3.65 -0.20 -2.09
C TYR A 308 -3.11 -1.60 -2.41
N ALA A 309 -1.90 -1.90 -1.95
CA ALA A 309 -1.38 -3.25 -1.92
C ALA A 309 -0.80 -3.53 -0.55
N SER A 310 -1.17 -4.67 0.01
CA SER A 310 -0.46 -5.24 1.13
C SER A 310 0.76 -6.02 0.61
N PRO A 311 1.59 -6.62 1.50
CA PRO A 311 2.61 -7.56 1.08
C PRO A 311 2.14 -8.72 0.19
N THR A 312 0.84 -9.06 0.23
CA THR A 312 0.31 -10.25 -0.45
C THR A 312 -0.78 -10.01 -1.47
N ARG A 313 -1.60 -8.97 -1.32
CA ARG A 313 -2.79 -8.79 -2.16
C ARG A 313 -3.01 -7.33 -2.55
N VAL A 314 -3.69 -7.16 -3.68
CA VAL A 314 -4.12 -5.85 -4.18
C VAL A 314 -5.56 -5.59 -3.78
N TRP A 315 -5.81 -4.38 -3.30
CA TRP A 315 -7.13 -3.90 -2.92
C TRP A 315 -7.43 -2.56 -3.59
N ASP A 316 -8.67 -2.42 -4.03
CA ASP A 316 -9.18 -1.22 -4.67
C ASP A 316 -10.33 -0.62 -3.86
N ALA A 317 -10.30 0.70 -3.66
CA ALA A 317 -11.26 1.39 -2.82
C ALA A 317 -12.43 1.92 -3.66
N LYS A 318 -13.65 1.73 -3.16
CA LYS A 318 -14.87 2.22 -3.80
C LYS A 318 -15.86 2.78 -2.79
N ALA A 319 -16.24 4.05 -2.95
CA ALA A 319 -17.35 4.64 -2.21
C ALA A 319 -18.65 4.51 -3.02
N HIS A 320 -19.63 3.83 -2.44
CA HIS A 320 -20.95 3.61 -3.02
C HIS A 320 -22.00 4.44 -2.28
N THR A 321 -22.69 5.32 -3.00
CA THR A 321 -23.85 6.02 -2.43
C THR A 321 -25.01 5.05 -2.41
N ALA A 322 -25.30 4.46 -1.25
CA ALA A 322 -26.41 3.53 -1.06
C ALA A 322 -27.72 4.27 -0.83
N TRP A 323 -27.64 5.45 -0.20
CA TRP A 323 -28.79 6.27 0.15
C TRP A 323 -28.50 7.75 -0.11
N SER A 324 -29.55 8.53 -0.33
CA SER A 324 -29.47 9.98 -0.51
C SER A 324 -30.61 10.70 0.17
N GLN A 325 -30.33 11.90 0.66
CA GLN A 325 -31.32 12.83 1.22
C GLN A 325 -31.00 14.26 0.79
N SER A 326 -31.94 15.19 0.96
CA SER A 326 -31.70 16.62 0.76
C SER A 326 -30.74 17.18 1.81
N SER A 327 -29.96 18.20 1.42
CA SER A 327 -29.12 19.01 2.29
C SER A 327 -29.38 20.49 1.99
N PRO A 328 -29.93 21.29 2.93
CA PRO A 328 -30.35 20.90 4.29
C PRO A 328 -31.45 19.82 4.31
N TRP A 329 -31.49 19.03 5.40
CA TRP A 329 -32.48 17.95 5.54
C TRP A 329 -33.88 18.53 5.75
N ASP A 330 -34.82 18.09 4.92
CA ASP A 330 -36.23 18.53 4.92
C ASP A 330 -37.16 17.66 5.80
N GLY A 331 -36.60 16.70 6.56
CA GLY A 331 -37.36 15.76 7.37
C GLY A 331 -37.88 14.53 6.60
N ALA A 332 -37.68 14.45 5.29
CA ALA A 332 -38.05 13.28 4.50
C ALA A 332 -37.10 12.10 4.77
N ARG A 333 -37.63 10.88 4.65
CA ARG A 333 -36.80 9.66 4.79
C ARG A 333 -35.76 9.57 3.67
N PRO A 334 -34.54 9.09 3.97
CA PRO A 334 -33.54 8.83 2.95
C PRO A 334 -34.07 7.89 1.84
N THR A 335 -33.70 8.22 0.61
CA THR A 335 -34.08 7.47 -0.59
C THR A 335 -32.96 6.52 -0.99
N LYS A 336 -33.30 5.29 -1.35
CA LYS A 336 -32.31 4.32 -1.83
C LYS A 336 -31.81 4.76 -3.21
N ALA A 337 -30.50 4.87 -3.36
CA ALA A 337 -29.90 5.16 -4.65
C ALA A 337 -30.06 3.97 -5.60
N SER A 338 -30.45 4.25 -6.85
CA SER A 338 -30.66 3.24 -7.90
C SER A 338 -29.45 3.10 -8.84
N SER A 339 -28.40 3.91 -8.65
CA SER A 339 -27.23 3.89 -9.53
C SER A 339 -26.35 2.68 -9.24
N PRO A 340 -25.91 1.94 -10.27
CA PRO A 340 -24.98 0.83 -10.07
C PRO A 340 -23.61 1.36 -9.59
N LEU A 341 -22.91 0.56 -8.78
CA LEU A 341 -21.55 0.85 -8.39
C LEU A 341 -20.62 0.59 -9.59
N TRP A 342 -19.93 1.62 -10.07
CA TRP A 342 -18.91 1.45 -11.09
C TRP A 342 -17.61 0.97 -10.45
N LEU A 343 -17.04 -0.09 -11.00
CA LEU A 343 -15.71 -0.58 -10.68
C LEU A 343 -14.72 -0.08 -11.75
N ASN A 344 -13.62 -0.82 -11.89
CA ASN A 344 -12.51 -0.45 -12.75
C ASN A 344 -12.67 -0.94 -14.20
N ASP A 345 -11.70 -0.55 -15.02
CA ASP A 345 -11.50 -1.05 -16.39
C ASP A 345 -11.48 -2.58 -16.41
N ALA A 346 -12.30 -3.19 -17.28
CA ALA A 346 -12.51 -4.62 -17.31
C ALA A 346 -11.27 -5.39 -17.75
N ARG A 347 -10.42 -4.80 -18.61
CA ARG A 347 -9.15 -5.41 -19.01
C ARG A 347 -8.14 -5.37 -17.87
N ALA A 348 -8.04 -4.24 -17.16
CA ALA A 348 -7.17 -4.11 -16.00
C ALA A 348 -7.57 -5.07 -14.87
N MET A 349 -8.87 -5.16 -14.55
CA MET A 349 -9.38 -6.10 -13.55
C MET A 349 -9.06 -7.55 -13.93
N ARG A 350 -9.31 -7.95 -15.18
CA ARG A 350 -8.98 -9.31 -15.65
C ARG A 350 -7.50 -9.62 -15.51
N GLY A 351 -6.62 -8.71 -15.94
CA GLY A 351 -5.17 -8.90 -15.82
C GLY A 351 -4.71 -9.06 -14.37
N CYS A 352 -5.26 -8.25 -13.46
CA CYS A 352 -4.95 -8.35 -12.03
C CYS A 352 -5.45 -9.66 -11.42
N ILE A 353 -6.70 -10.02 -11.70
CA ILE A 353 -7.33 -11.23 -11.18
C ILE A 353 -6.60 -12.49 -11.68
N GLU A 354 -6.20 -12.51 -12.95
CA GLU A 354 -5.45 -13.61 -13.54
C GLU A 354 -4.06 -13.77 -12.92
N GLU A 355 -3.37 -12.66 -12.64
CA GLU A 355 -2.00 -12.66 -12.10
C GLU A 355 -1.96 -13.01 -10.60
N GLN A 356 -2.90 -12.48 -9.80
CA GLN A 356 -2.75 -12.44 -8.34
C GLN A 356 -4.06 -12.27 -7.54
N GLY A 357 -5.23 -12.33 -8.19
CA GLY A 357 -6.51 -11.97 -7.58
C GLY A 357 -6.71 -10.46 -7.37
N LEU A 358 -7.92 -10.05 -7.01
CA LEU A 358 -8.24 -8.64 -6.74
C LEU A 358 -9.28 -8.48 -5.63
N GLY A 359 -8.96 -7.60 -4.67
CA GLY A 359 -9.84 -7.21 -3.59
C GLY A 359 -10.51 -5.86 -3.81
N PHE A 360 -11.71 -5.69 -3.26
CA PHE A 360 -12.41 -4.41 -3.20
C PHE A 360 -12.73 -4.05 -1.74
N LEU A 361 -12.33 -2.86 -1.33
CA LEU A 361 -12.76 -2.22 -0.09
C LEU A 361 -13.90 -1.26 -0.44
N ILE A 362 -15.13 -1.63 -0.11
CA ILE A 362 -16.33 -0.90 -0.52
C ILE A 362 -17.00 -0.29 0.71
N VAL A 363 -17.13 1.03 0.72
CA VAL A 363 -17.89 1.76 1.74
C VAL A 363 -19.22 2.24 1.15
N ASP A 364 -20.31 1.75 1.71
CA ASP A 364 -21.66 2.25 1.48
C ASP A 364 -21.91 3.46 2.39
N GLY A 365 -22.60 4.47 1.87
CA GLY A 365 -22.94 5.64 2.67
C GLY A 365 -24.15 6.42 2.18
N LEU A 366 -24.59 7.33 3.04
CA LEU A 366 -25.68 8.27 2.84
C LEU A 366 -25.09 9.59 2.33
N ALA A 367 -25.58 10.07 1.20
CA ALA A 367 -25.20 11.37 0.65
C ALA A 367 -26.24 12.45 0.97
N GLY A 368 -25.79 13.58 1.51
CA GLY A 368 -26.58 14.81 1.56
C GLY A 368 -26.46 15.56 0.23
N LEU A 369 -27.57 15.78 -0.47
CA LEU A 369 -27.59 16.38 -1.81
C LEU A 369 -27.84 17.89 -1.76
N ASP A 370 -27.01 18.65 -2.48
CA ASP A 370 -27.07 20.09 -2.63
C ASP A 370 -28.29 20.52 -3.45
N VAL A 371 -29.44 20.70 -2.79
CA VAL A 371 -30.70 21.08 -3.46
C VAL A 371 -30.76 22.58 -3.76
N GLU A 372 -30.04 23.40 -3.00
CA GLU A 372 -29.99 24.86 -3.16
C GLU A 372 -28.87 25.33 -4.11
N GLY A 373 -27.92 24.46 -4.43
CA GLY A 373 -26.79 24.77 -5.32
C GLY A 373 -25.65 25.56 -4.65
N ILE A 374 -25.71 25.76 -3.34
CA ILE A 374 -24.73 26.54 -2.56
C ILE A 374 -23.37 25.84 -2.58
N PHE A 375 -23.35 24.52 -2.42
CA PHE A 375 -22.09 23.77 -2.43
C PHE A 375 -21.46 23.76 -3.83
N ARG A 376 -22.29 23.66 -4.88
CA ARG A 376 -21.82 23.79 -6.26
C ARG A 376 -21.17 25.15 -6.52
N GLN A 377 -21.81 26.25 -6.12
CA GLN A 377 -21.24 27.59 -6.30
C GLN A 377 -19.93 27.74 -5.52
N TRP A 378 -19.88 27.18 -4.30
CA TRP A 378 -18.67 27.18 -3.48
C TRP A 378 -17.52 26.44 -4.16
N ILE A 379 -17.70 25.19 -4.63
CA ILE A 379 -16.60 24.42 -5.23
C ILE A 379 -16.11 25.04 -6.54
N GLU A 380 -17.00 25.63 -7.34
CA GLU A 380 -16.63 26.35 -8.57
C GLU A 380 -15.79 27.60 -8.24
N THR A 381 -16.20 28.40 -7.26
CA THR A 381 -15.46 29.59 -6.80
C THR A 381 -14.12 29.21 -6.17
N TYR A 382 -14.12 28.17 -5.35
CA TYR A 382 -12.93 27.66 -4.68
C TYR A 382 -11.93 27.10 -5.70
N GLY A 383 -12.39 26.30 -6.66
CA GLY A 383 -11.62 25.79 -7.78
C GLY A 383 -10.93 26.90 -8.59
N ALA A 384 -11.67 27.96 -8.92
CA ALA A 384 -11.15 29.09 -9.70
C ALA A 384 -9.97 29.80 -9.02
N ARG A 385 -9.96 29.90 -7.69
CA ARG A 385 -8.82 30.45 -6.92
C ARG A 385 -7.52 29.67 -7.10
N TYR A 386 -7.64 28.39 -7.47
CA TYR A 386 -6.51 27.49 -7.74
C TYR A 386 -6.41 27.12 -9.24
N GLY A 387 -6.95 27.97 -10.13
CA GLY A 387 -6.84 27.81 -11.58
C GLY A 387 -7.64 26.64 -12.16
N LYS A 388 -8.57 26.04 -11.41
CA LYS A 388 -9.48 25.01 -11.94
C LYS A 388 -10.60 25.66 -12.75
N GLN A 389 -10.97 25.02 -13.85
CA GLN A 389 -12.06 25.46 -14.72
C GLN A 389 -13.29 24.55 -14.52
N PRO A 390 -14.50 25.12 -14.39
CA PRO A 390 -15.73 24.34 -14.36
C PRO A 390 -15.88 23.49 -15.62
N SER A 391 -16.51 22.32 -15.46
CA SER A 391 -16.84 21.50 -16.62
C SER A 391 -17.82 22.24 -17.54
N THR A 392 -17.52 22.26 -18.83
CA THR A 392 -18.41 22.77 -19.89
C THR A 392 -19.52 21.79 -20.25
N TYR A 393 -19.58 20.63 -19.60
CA TYR A 393 -20.59 19.61 -19.86
C TYR A 393 -21.99 20.10 -19.48
N VAL A 394 -22.87 20.13 -20.47
CA VAL A 394 -24.31 20.36 -20.30
C VAL A 394 -25.00 19.01 -20.33
N ALA A 395 -25.71 18.67 -19.24
CA ALA A 395 -26.49 17.44 -19.20
C ALA A 395 -27.58 17.47 -20.26
N SER A 396 -27.83 16.33 -20.92
CA SER A 396 -28.91 16.19 -21.92
C SER A 396 -30.30 16.50 -21.37
N THR A 397 -30.48 16.41 -20.05
CA THR A 397 -31.69 16.77 -19.31
C THR A 397 -31.80 18.27 -19.00
N GLY A 398 -30.82 19.09 -19.36
CA GLY A 398 -30.73 20.51 -19.00
C GLY A 398 -30.39 20.78 -17.52
N THR A 399 -30.67 19.82 -16.63
CA THR A 399 -30.36 19.90 -15.19
C THR A 399 -29.16 19.04 -14.84
N SER A 400 -28.13 19.64 -14.23
CA SER A 400 -27.02 18.87 -13.63
C SER A 400 -27.51 18.08 -12.42
N ARG A 401 -26.92 16.90 -12.18
CA ARG A 401 -27.14 16.15 -10.95
C ARG A 401 -26.75 17.01 -9.73
N PRO A 402 -27.55 17.00 -8.64
CA PRO A 402 -27.16 17.62 -7.38
C PRO A 402 -25.78 17.14 -6.91
N ARG A 403 -25.00 18.03 -6.31
CA ARG A 403 -23.69 17.69 -5.72
C ARG A 403 -23.89 17.09 -4.34
N LYS A 404 -22.92 16.33 -3.86
CA LYS A 404 -22.90 15.83 -2.48
C LYS A 404 -22.30 16.91 -1.60
N VAL A 405 -23.02 17.39 -0.60
CA VAL A 405 -22.53 18.35 0.40
C VAL A 405 -21.79 17.62 1.52
N GLU A 406 -22.32 16.46 1.90
CA GLU A 406 -21.80 15.62 2.97
C GLU A 406 -21.99 14.14 2.61
N TRP A 407 -21.25 13.28 3.31
CA TRP A 407 -21.33 11.84 3.14
C TRP A 407 -21.12 11.11 4.46
N THR A 408 -22.01 10.20 4.82
CA THR A 408 -21.96 9.44 6.08
C THR A 408 -21.76 7.96 5.77
N PRO A 409 -20.62 7.34 6.16
CA PRO A 409 -20.42 5.90 6.05
C PRO A 409 -21.48 5.12 6.83
N ILE A 410 -21.94 4.00 6.26
CA ILE A 410 -22.95 3.12 6.87
C ILE A 410 -22.39 1.71 7.03
N ARG A 411 -21.81 1.16 5.96
CA ARG A 411 -21.28 -0.20 5.93
C ARG A 411 -19.99 -0.23 5.13
N LEU A 412 -18.97 -0.89 5.66
CA LEU A 412 -17.73 -1.19 4.97
C LEU A 412 -17.66 -2.69 4.69
N ARG A 413 -17.15 -3.07 3.52
CA ARG A 413 -17.00 -4.48 3.11
C ARG A 413 -15.67 -4.68 2.43
N ALA A 414 -15.03 -5.81 2.71
CA ALA A 414 -13.96 -6.35 1.91
C ALA A 414 -14.53 -7.48 1.05
N LEU A 415 -14.32 -7.39 -0.26
CA LEU A 415 -14.68 -8.44 -1.21
C LEU A 415 -13.45 -8.94 -1.94
N TRP A 416 -13.42 -10.21 -2.29
CA TRP A 416 -12.26 -10.83 -2.91
C TRP A 416 -12.66 -11.69 -4.11
N ILE A 417 -11.98 -11.50 -5.24
CA ILE A 417 -12.09 -12.35 -6.44
C ILE A 417 -10.73 -13.02 -6.64
N GLU A 418 -10.66 -14.32 -6.36
CA GLU A 418 -9.41 -15.08 -6.33
C GLU A 418 -8.79 -15.23 -7.73
N ASN A 419 -9.60 -15.54 -8.73
CA ASN A 419 -9.14 -15.91 -10.07
C ASN A 419 -10.24 -15.70 -11.11
N LEU A 420 -9.93 -16.01 -12.39
CA LEU A 420 -10.87 -15.81 -13.50
C LEU A 420 -12.12 -16.70 -13.41
N TYR A 421 -12.04 -17.87 -12.76
CA TYR A 421 -13.21 -18.71 -12.52
C TYR A 421 -14.18 -18.03 -11.54
N GLU A 422 -13.65 -17.49 -10.44
CA GLU A 422 -14.45 -16.69 -9.50
C GLU A 422 -15.02 -15.44 -10.16
N LEU A 423 -14.26 -14.77 -11.03
CA LEU A 423 -14.76 -13.62 -11.79
C LEU A 423 -15.98 -14.00 -12.65
N GLN A 424 -15.91 -15.12 -13.36
CA GLN A 424 -17.03 -15.63 -14.17
C GLN A 424 -18.23 -16.01 -13.29
N ALA A 425 -18.00 -16.72 -12.19
CA ALA A 425 -19.05 -17.06 -11.22
C ALA A 425 -19.74 -15.80 -10.68
N SER A 426 -18.97 -14.75 -10.44
CA SER A 426 -19.46 -13.44 -9.97
C SER A 426 -20.36 -12.73 -10.99
N VAL A 427 -20.11 -12.94 -12.29
CA VAL A 427 -20.93 -12.43 -13.39
C VAL A 427 -22.23 -13.23 -13.51
N LEU A 428 -22.12 -14.57 -13.48
CA LEU A 428 -23.28 -15.48 -13.56
C LEU A 428 -24.24 -15.29 -12.37
N ALA A 429 -23.71 -15.00 -11.18
CA ALA A 429 -24.50 -14.69 -10.00
C ALA A 429 -25.16 -13.30 -10.04
N GLY A 430 -24.89 -12.49 -11.07
CA GLY A 430 -25.44 -11.14 -11.21
C GLY A 430 -24.86 -10.12 -10.22
N TRP A 431 -23.70 -10.43 -9.62
CA TRP A 431 -22.95 -9.48 -8.80
C TRP A 431 -22.14 -8.51 -9.66
N LEU A 432 -21.47 -9.00 -10.71
CA LEU A 432 -20.80 -8.16 -11.72
C LEU A 432 -21.45 -8.24 -13.10
N TRP A 433 -21.32 -7.17 -13.88
CA TRP A 433 -21.49 -7.23 -15.32
C TRP A 433 -20.60 -6.20 -16.00
N GLN A 434 -20.19 -6.51 -17.22
CA GLN A 434 -19.39 -5.60 -18.04
C GLN A 434 -20.31 -4.62 -18.75
N LYS A 435 -19.96 -3.33 -18.73
CA LYS A 435 -20.70 -2.27 -19.42
C LYS A 435 -19.74 -1.43 -20.26
N PRO A 436 -20.08 -1.16 -21.54
CA PRO A 436 -19.37 -0.19 -22.34
C PRO A 436 -19.29 1.15 -21.64
N GLN A 437 -18.08 1.69 -21.55
CA GLN A 437 -17.90 3.02 -21.00
C GLN A 437 -18.35 4.04 -22.05
N PRO A 438 -19.31 4.94 -21.73
CA PRO A 438 -19.68 6.00 -22.66
C PRO A 438 -18.48 6.91 -22.95
N ASP A 439 -18.25 7.19 -24.23
CA ASP A 439 -17.26 8.15 -24.69
C ASP A 439 -17.87 9.56 -24.64
N TRP A 440 -17.47 10.33 -23.63
CA TRP A 440 -17.90 11.71 -23.43
C TRP A 440 -17.06 12.73 -24.23
N GLY A 441 -16.12 12.26 -25.07
CA GLY A 441 -15.35 13.12 -25.97
C GLY A 441 -16.15 13.61 -27.18
N ALA A 442 -15.81 14.81 -27.66
CA ALA A 442 -16.39 15.41 -28.87
C ALA A 442 -15.45 15.24 -30.08
N GLY A 443 -16.02 14.98 -31.27
CA GLY A 443 -15.30 15.00 -32.55
C GLY A 443 -14.23 13.92 -32.72
N GLU A 444 -13.16 14.26 -33.45
CA GLU A 444 -12.05 13.36 -33.83
C GLU A 444 -11.16 12.91 -32.65
N GLN A 445 -11.37 13.44 -31.44
CA GLN A 445 -10.64 13.03 -30.23
C GLN A 445 -11.24 11.81 -29.52
N ARG A 446 -12.29 11.20 -30.08
CA ARG A 446 -12.87 9.97 -29.53
C ARG A 446 -11.84 8.85 -29.50
N ARG A 447 -11.53 8.37 -28.30
CA ARG A 447 -10.69 7.19 -28.08
C ARG A 447 -11.59 6.08 -27.56
N ALA A 448 -11.61 4.94 -28.24
CA ALA A 448 -12.28 3.75 -27.74
C ALA A 448 -11.79 3.47 -26.30
N ARG A 449 -12.71 3.56 -25.33
CA ARG A 449 -12.43 3.23 -23.93
C ARG A 449 -12.81 1.78 -23.72
N ASN A 450 -12.02 1.04 -22.95
CA ASN A 450 -12.43 -0.31 -22.57
C ASN A 450 -13.69 -0.24 -21.72
N ASP A 451 -14.44 -1.33 -21.73
CA ASP A 451 -15.56 -1.49 -20.83
C ASP A 451 -15.12 -1.45 -19.37
N LYS A 452 -16.05 -1.12 -18.48
CA LYS A 452 -15.88 -1.21 -17.03
C LYS A 452 -16.78 -2.28 -16.46
N TYR A 453 -16.40 -2.84 -15.32
CA TYR A 453 -17.34 -3.61 -14.52
C TYR A 453 -18.26 -2.68 -13.72
N GLN A 454 -19.51 -3.10 -13.57
CA GLN A 454 -20.45 -2.58 -12.59
C GLN A 454 -20.79 -3.66 -11.59
N ALA A 455 -21.13 -3.26 -10.36
CA ALA A 455 -21.46 -4.16 -9.28
C ALA A 455 -22.86 -3.91 -8.70
N ARG A 456 -23.53 -5.00 -8.31
CA ARG A 456 -24.76 -5.00 -7.51
C ARG A 456 -24.48 -5.63 -6.16
N LEU A 457 -24.33 -4.78 -5.14
CA LEU A 457 -23.86 -5.21 -3.82
C LEU A 457 -24.77 -6.18 -3.04
N GLY A 458 -26.00 -6.40 -3.50
CA GLY A 458 -26.91 -7.39 -2.91
C GLY A 458 -26.57 -8.84 -3.27
N ALA A 459 -25.89 -9.08 -4.40
CA ALA A 459 -25.53 -10.43 -4.87
C ALA A 459 -24.09 -10.84 -4.45
N ALA A 460 -23.44 -9.99 -3.64
CA ALA A 460 -22.03 -10.06 -3.28
C ALA A 460 -21.65 -11.14 -2.27
N GLY A 461 -22.65 -11.70 -1.58
CA GLY A 461 -22.48 -12.46 -0.34
C GLY A 461 -21.34 -13.48 -0.41
N PRO A 462 -21.30 -14.36 -1.43
CA PRO A 462 -20.24 -15.37 -1.56
C PRO A 462 -18.81 -14.81 -1.64
N TRP A 463 -18.63 -13.58 -2.13
CA TRP A 463 -17.31 -12.93 -2.28
C TRP A 463 -16.99 -11.96 -1.15
N THR A 464 -17.91 -11.75 -0.20
CA THR A 464 -17.68 -10.86 0.96
C THR A 464 -16.86 -11.60 2.00
N VAL A 465 -15.62 -11.16 2.21
CA VAL A 465 -14.67 -11.83 3.12
C VAL A 465 -14.57 -11.15 4.49
N ALA A 466 -15.03 -9.90 4.60
CA ALA A 466 -15.23 -9.19 5.86
C ALA A 466 -16.20 -8.02 5.69
N SER A 467 -16.83 -7.58 6.78
CA SER A 467 -17.67 -6.38 6.80
C SER A 467 -17.75 -5.74 8.17
N PHE A 468 -18.08 -4.45 8.19
CA PHE A 468 -18.35 -3.67 9.39
C PHE A 468 -19.54 -2.74 9.16
N GLU A 469 -20.35 -2.52 10.18
CA GLU A 469 -21.52 -1.64 10.15
C GLU A 469 -21.39 -0.58 11.24
N TRP A 470 -21.50 0.70 10.87
CA TRP A 470 -21.48 1.81 11.82
C TRP A 470 -22.85 2.08 12.45
N GLY A 471 -23.95 1.73 11.76
CA GLY A 471 -25.30 1.87 12.28
C GLY A 471 -26.37 1.84 11.20
N ASP A 472 -27.64 1.72 11.63
CA ASP A 472 -28.81 1.76 10.76
C ASP A 472 -29.17 3.19 10.36
N ILE A 473 -29.65 3.34 9.14
CA ILE A 473 -30.29 4.58 8.67
C ILE A 473 -31.74 4.50 9.16
N GLY A 474 -32.06 5.30 10.17
CA GLY A 474 -33.39 5.36 10.80
C GLY A 474 -34.56 5.57 9.84
#